data_AF-A0A1Q6E409-F1
#
_entry.id   AF-A0A1Q6E409-F1
#
_cell.length_a   1.000
_cell.length_b   1.000
_cell.length_c   1.000
_cell.angle_alpha   90.00
_cell.angle_beta   90.00
_cell.angle_gamma   90.00
#
_symmetry.space_group_name_H-M   'P 1'
#
loop_
_entity.id
_entity.type
_entity.pdbx_description
1 polymer ?
#
loop_
_entity_poly.entity_id
_entity_poly.type
_entity_poly.pdbx_seq_one_letter_code
_entity_poly.pdbx_strand_id
1 'polypeptide(L)'
;MSIMHRALTPLLTLATSIALAYTLFGLGFVACTTPQATAAIGGTFSGWENSVFPEEDMAAIAEATRAFSIEGAPIDELSDAIRSALENSNPQLAEAFAASELDIAANQGKAASVAGALSDRYTLPQNALSHLQDCTPIFTTGRISVGVVGGFALVGLIALGFLAGRKRAGRAMQLGAALVAATLLALAAWAITDFDGLFTWMHQMLFSQGNWTFSASSLLIQLFPEAFWAAMAALWVICSLICAALCGLLGKVIAH
;
A
#
# COMPACT_ATOMS: atom_id res chain seq x y z
N MET A 1 -33.58 21.99 26.31
CA MET A 1 -32.46 21.12 25.88
C MET A 1 -31.54 20.86 27.07
N SER A 2 -31.45 19.61 27.52
CA SER A 2 -30.59 19.19 28.64
C SER A 2 -29.11 19.50 28.35
N ILE A 3 -28.31 19.77 29.39
CA ILE A 3 -26.85 19.96 29.35
C ILE A 3 -26.17 18.81 28.60
N MET A 4 -26.69 17.59 28.76
CA MET A 4 -26.22 16.38 28.08
C MET A 4 -26.31 16.49 26.55
N HIS A 5 -27.36 17.14 26.03
CA HIS A 5 -27.52 17.34 24.58
C HIS A 5 -26.56 18.41 24.04
N ARG A 6 -26.20 19.42 24.84
CA ARG A 6 -25.23 20.47 24.46
C ARG A 6 -23.80 19.94 24.34
N ALA A 7 -23.44 18.92 25.12
CA ALA A 7 -22.12 18.27 25.07
C ALA A 7 -22.03 17.12 24.06
N LEU A 8 -23.11 16.37 23.82
CA LEU A 8 -23.09 15.19 22.95
C LEU A 8 -22.94 15.54 21.47
N THR A 9 -23.59 16.61 21.02
CA THR A 9 -23.55 17.02 19.60
C THR A 9 -22.15 17.43 19.11
N PRO A 10 -21.34 18.26 19.81
CA PRO A 10 -19.98 18.55 19.37
C PRO A 10 -19.08 17.31 19.35
N LEU A 11 -19.21 16.40 20.33
CA LEU A 11 -18.48 15.14 20.34
C LEU A 11 -18.82 14.27 19.13
N LEU A 12 -20.13 14.11 18.83
CA LEU A 12 -20.57 13.41 17.63
C LEU A 12 -20.07 14.08 16.35
N THR A 13 -20.06 15.42 16.29
CA THR A 13 -19.53 16.16 15.14
C THR A 13 -18.06 15.82 14.91
N LEU A 14 -17.25 15.86 15.97
CA LEU A 14 -15.82 15.57 15.90
C LEU A 14 -15.56 14.10 15.52
N ALA A 15 -16.23 13.16 16.19
CA ALA A 15 -16.10 11.73 15.90
C ALA A 15 -16.46 11.41 14.45
N THR A 16 -17.59 11.94 13.95
CA THR A 16 -17.98 11.78 12.54
C THR A 16 -16.97 12.40 11.59
N SER A 17 -16.40 13.57 11.93
CA SER A 17 -15.40 14.24 11.09
C SER A 17 -14.09 13.44 11.02
N ILE A 18 -13.65 12.85 12.14
CA ILE A 18 -12.47 11.99 12.20
C ILE A 18 -12.70 10.70 11.41
N ALA A 19 -13.85 10.04 11.60
CA ALA A 19 -14.21 8.84 10.85
C ALA A 19 -14.23 9.13 9.34
N LEU A 20 -14.81 10.27 8.94
CA LEU A 20 -14.84 10.69 7.55
C LEU A 20 -13.44 10.99 7.00
N ALA A 21 -12.59 11.68 7.77
CA ALA A 21 -11.20 11.93 7.38
C ALA A 21 -10.43 10.62 7.16
N TYR A 22 -10.58 9.65 8.08
CA TYR A 22 -10.00 8.32 7.95
C TYR A 22 -10.48 7.60 6.69
N THR A 23 -11.78 7.62 6.41
CA THR A 23 -12.33 7.00 5.20
C THR A 23 -11.81 7.66 3.93
N LEU A 24 -11.76 9.00 3.87
CA LEU A 24 -11.25 9.73 2.70
C LEU A 24 -9.75 9.46 2.46
N PHE A 25 -8.96 9.39 3.53
CA PHE A 25 -7.56 8.98 3.49
C PHE A 25 -7.42 7.56 2.96
N GLY A 26 -8.27 6.65 3.46
CA GLY A 26 -8.28 5.25 3.09
C GLY A 26 -8.77 4.96 1.67
N LEU A 27 -9.65 5.77 1.08
CA LEU A 27 -10.15 5.55 -0.27
C LEU A 27 -9.05 5.62 -1.34
N GLY A 28 -8.10 6.54 -1.20
CA GLY A 28 -6.93 6.57 -2.09
C GLY A 28 -6.03 5.35 -1.88
N PHE A 29 -5.89 4.88 -0.64
CA PHE A 29 -5.15 3.65 -0.34
C PHE A 29 -5.80 2.45 -1.04
N VAL A 30 -7.14 2.31 -0.96
CA VAL A 30 -7.88 1.27 -1.68
C VAL A 30 -7.62 1.36 -3.19
N ALA A 31 -7.56 2.56 -3.77
CA ALA A 31 -7.25 2.73 -5.19
C ALA A 31 -5.85 2.19 -5.55
N CYS A 32 -4.84 2.40 -4.69
CA CYS A 32 -3.49 1.90 -4.90
C CYS A 32 -3.38 0.37 -4.80
N THR A 33 -4.29 -0.29 -4.08
CA THR A 33 -4.30 -1.76 -3.94
C THR A 33 -4.92 -2.50 -5.12
N THR A 34 -5.35 -1.79 -6.17
CA THR A 34 -5.97 -2.40 -7.35
C THR A 34 -4.91 -2.96 -8.31
N PRO A 35 -5.18 -4.09 -9.00
CA PRO A 35 -4.29 -4.60 -10.04
C PRO A 35 -3.97 -3.57 -11.12
N GLN A 36 -4.96 -2.76 -11.49
CA GLN A 36 -4.81 -1.71 -12.50
C GLN A 36 -3.84 -0.62 -12.08
N ALA A 37 -3.83 -0.24 -10.80
CA ALA A 37 -2.88 0.74 -10.27
C ALA A 37 -1.44 0.19 -10.35
N THR A 38 -1.23 -1.06 -9.91
CA THR A 38 0.09 -1.71 -9.99
C THR A 38 0.57 -1.85 -11.42
N ALA A 39 -0.28 -2.32 -12.34
CA ALA A 39 0.10 -2.48 -13.74
C ALA A 39 0.44 -1.13 -14.40
N ALA A 40 -0.38 -0.10 -14.20
CA ALA A 40 -0.16 1.21 -14.81
C ALA A 40 1.08 1.92 -14.25
N ILE A 41 1.26 1.90 -12.93
CA ILE A 41 2.41 2.55 -12.29
C ILE A 41 3.68 1.73 -12.54
N GLY A 42 3.63 0.41 -12.42
CA GLY A 42 4.76 -0.49 -12.68
C GLY A 42 5.31 -0.31 -14.09
N GLY A 43 4.46 -0.41 -15.11
CA GLY A 43 4.87 -0.24 -16.51
C GLY A 43 5.36 1.15 -16.88
N THR A 44 5.17 2.17 -16.03
CA THR A 44 5.60 3.55 -16.31
C THR A 44 6.80 3.98 -15.46
N PHE A 45 6.87 3.54 -14.20
CA PHE A 45 7.79 4.09 -13.20
C PHE A 45 8.78 3.07 -12.65
N SER A 46 8.62 1.77 -12.95
CA SER A 46 9.55 0.75 -12.43
C SER A 46 10.82 0.57 -13.26
N GLY A 47 10.89 1.07 -14.49
CA GLY A 47 12.09 0.98 -15.34
C GLY A 47 12.48 -0.46 -15.69
N TRP A 48 11.48 -1.33 -15.87
CA TRP A 48 11.66 -2.77 -16.08
C TRP A 48 12.47 -3.11 -17.35
N GLU A 49 12.58 -2.19 -18.30
CA GLU A 49 13.42 -2.36 -19.50
C GLU A 49 14.92 -2.50 -19.19
N ASN A 50 15.36 -2.11 -17.98
CA ASN A 50 16.74 -2.22 -17.52
C ASN A 50 16.93 -3.30 -16.42
N SER A 51 15.91 -4.12 -16.18
CA SER A 51 15.89 -5.12 -15.12
C SER A 51 16.46 -6.48 -15.54
N VAL A 52 16.52 -7.39 -14.58
CA VAL A 52 17.10 -8.72 -14.71
C VAL A 52 16.34 -9.66 -15.66
N PHE A 53 15.04 -9.45 -15.82
CA PHE A 53 14.18 -10.16 -16.77
C PHE A 53 13.61 -9.17 -17.81
N PRO A 54 13.18 -9.65 -18.98
CA PRO A 54 12.42 -8.86 -19.94
C PRO A 54 11.21 -8.16 -19.30
N GLU A 55 10.81 -7.02 -19.88
CA GLU A 55 9.75 -6.17 -19.33
C GLU A 55 8.42 -6.91 -19.11
N GLU A 56 8.04 -7.79 -20.04
CA GLU A 56 6.82 -8.62 -19.93
C GLU A 56 6.88 -9.58 -18.74
N ASP A 57 8.03 -10.23 -18.54
CA ASP A 57 8.26 -11.12 -17.40
C ASP A 57 8.27 -10.34 -16.08
N MET A 58 8.91 -9.16 -16.05
CA MET A 58 8.89 -8.28 -14.87
C MET A 58 7.46 -7.86 -14.51
N ALA A 59 6.64 -7.53 -15.51
CA ALA A 59 5.23 -7.17 -15.29
C ALA A 59 4.43 -8.34 -14.72
N ALA A 60 4.62 -9.55 -15.25
CA ALA A 60 3.96 -10.76 -14.76
C ALA A 60 4.38 -11.08 -13.31
N ILE A 61 5.67 -11.01 -13.00
CA ILE A 61 6.19 -11.22 -11.64
C ILE A 61 5.66 -10.13 -10.69
N ALA A 62 5.57 -8.87 -11.14
CA ALA A 62 5.06 -7.78 -10.32
C ALA A 62 3.58 -7.97 -9.97
N GLU A 63 2.76 -8.41 -10.92
CA GLU A 63 1.35 -8.73 -10.65
C GLU A 63 1.20 -9.92 -9.71
N ALA A 64 1.97 -11.00 -9.92
CA ALA A 64 1.95 -12.16 -9.01
C ALA A 64 2.42 -11.77 -7.60
N THR A 65 3.44 -10.90 -7.49
CA THR A 65 3.94 -10.40 -6.21
C THR A 65 2.89 -9.53 -5.51
N ARG A 66 2.18 -8.69 -6.26
CA ARG A 66 1.05 -7.90 -5.75
C ARG A 66 -0.07 -8.82 -5.26
N ALA A 67 -0.49 -9.81 -6.04
CA ALA A 67 -1.54 -10.75 -5.66
C ALA A 67 -1.18 -11.52 -4.38
N PHE A 68 0.06 -12.00 -4.27
CA PHE A 68 0.59 -12.62 -3.05
C PHE A 68 0.52 -11.68 -1.85
N SER A 69 1.04 -10.46 -2.01
CA SER A 69 1.22 -9.51 -0.89
C SER A 69 -0.03 -8.75 -0.48
N ILE A 70 -1.00 -8.57 -1.39
CA ILE A 70 -2.21 -7.77 -1.14
C ILE A 70 -3.42 -8.68 -0.93
N GLU A 71 -3.56 -9.73 -1.74
CA GLU A 71 -4.73 -10.62 -1.75
C GLU A 71 -4.47 -11.93 -1.01
N GLY A 72 -3.22 -12.25 -0.69
CA GLY A 72 -2.86 -13.53 -0.08
C GLY A 72 -2.98 -14.67 -1.09
N ALA A 73 -2.70 -14.40 -2.37
CA ALA A 73 -2.66 -15.42 -3.39
C ALA A 73 -1.66 -16.54 -3.02
N PRO A 74 -1.88 -17.77 -3.47
CA PRO A 74 -0.96 -18.87 -3.23
C PRO A 74 0.47 -18.58 -3.71
N ILE A 75 1.47 -19.08 -2.98
CA ILE A 75 2.89 -18.85 -3.28
C ILE A 75 3.34 -19.52 -4.59
N ASP A 76 2.65 -20.58 -5.03
CA ASP A 76 2.92 -21.27 -6.29
C ASP A 76 2.71 -20.37 -7.49
N GLU A 77 1.69 -19.51 -7.50
CA GLU A 77 1.47 -18.56 -8.61
C GLU A 77 2.65 -17.58 -8.78
N LEU A 78 3.18 -17.06 -7.66
CA LEU A 78 4.36 -16.20 -7.65
C LEU A 78 5.63 -16.97 -8.03
N SER A 79 5.79 -18.17 -7.50
CA SER A 79 6.96 -19.02 -7.78
C SER A 79 7.01 -19.46 -9.23
N ASP A 80 5.86 -19.78 -9.83
CA ASP A 80 5.74 -20.20 -11.22
C ASP A 80 5.98 -19.02 -12.18
N ALA A 81 5.54 -17.80 -11.84
CA ALA A 81 5.86 -16.60 -12.62
C ALA A 81 7.38 -16.35 -12.66
N ILE A 82 8.06 -16.44 -11.51
CA ILE A 82 9.52 -16.29 -11.43
C ILE A 82 10.24 -17.42 -12.18
N ARG A 83 9.79 -18.67 -11.98
CA ARG A 83 10.37 -19.84 -12.65
C ARG A 83 10.26 -19.72 -14.17
N SER A 84 9.08 -19.35 -14.69
CA SER A 84 8.85 -19.18 -16.12
C SER A 84 9.79 -18.12 -16.72
N ALA A 85 9.91 -16.96 -16.07
CA ALA A 85 10.81 -15.90 -16.50
C ALA A 85 12.28 -16.36 -16.51
N LEU A 86 12.67 -17.13 -15.50
CA LEU A 86 14.02 -17.66 -15.35
C LEU A 86 14.34 -18.72 -16.40
N GLU A 87 13.43 -19.64 -16.68
CA GLU A 87 13.58 -20.67 -17.73
C GLU A 87 13.69 -20.02 -19.12
N ASN A 88 12.88 -18.99 -19.39
CA ASN A 88 12.89 -18.26 -20.66
C ASN A 88 14.17 -17.45 -20.87
N SER A 89 14.61 -16.75 -19.83
CA SER A 89 15.71 -15.77 -19.95
C SER A 89 17.09 -16.37 -19.66
N ASN A 90 17.17 -17.34 -18.74
CA ASN A 90 18.42 -17.90 -18.22
C ASN A 90 18.27 -19.40 -17.88
N PRO A 91 18.10 -20.30 -18.88
CA PRO A 91 17.82 -21.71 -18.65
C PRO A 91 18.89 -22.44 -17.82
N GLN A 92 20.17 -22.10 -18.00
CA GLN A 92 21.26 -22.68 -17.20
C GLN A 92 21.15 -22.29 -15.71
N LEU A 93 20.69 -21.07 -15.43
CA LEU A 93 20.48 -20.61 -14.07
C LEU A 93 19.23 -21.24 -13.46
N ALA A 94 18.17 -21.44 -14.24
CA ALA A 94 16.98 -22.19 -13.82
C ALA A 94 17.34 -23.63 -13.39
N GLU A 95 18.12 -24.34 -14.21
CA GLU A 95 18.62 -25.68 -13.89
C GLU A 95 19.47 -25.69 -12.61
N ALA A 96 20.33 -24.67 -12.42
CA ALA A 96 21.16 -24.55 -11.24
C ALA A 96 20.34 -24.31 -9.96
N PHE A 97 19.29 -23.49 -10.01
CA PHE A 97 18.39 -23.29 -8.87
C PHE A 97 17.58 -24.54 -8.56
N ALA A 98 17.04 -25.23 -9.58
CA ALA A 98 16.33 -26.49 -9.40
C ALA A 98 17.23 -27.56 -8.76
N ALA A 99 18.49 -27.66 -9.20
CA ALA A 99 19.46 -28.56 -8.60
C ALA A 99 19.83 -28.16 -7.15
N SER A 100 19.93 -26.86 -6.87
CA SER A 100 20.27 -26.34 -5.54
C SER A 100 19.16 -26.53 -4.52
N GLU A 101 17.87 -26.46 -4.92
CA GLU A 101 16.72 -26.72 -4.04
C GLU A 101 16.72 -28.18 -3.55
N LEU A 102 17.31 -29.10 -4.33
CA LEU A 102 17.57 -30.48 -3.95
C LEU A 102 18.82 -30.67 -3.04
N ASP A 103 19.77 -29.73 -3.00
CA ASP A 103 21.12 -29.91 -2.43
C ASP A 103 21.40 -29.09 -1.13
N ILE A 104 20.39 -28.42 -0.56
CA ILE A 104 20.53 -27.55 0.64
C ILE A 104 21.05 -28.29 1.90
N ALA A 105 21.15 -29.63 1.86
CA ALA A 105 21.73 -30.43 2.93
C ALA A 105 23.28 -30.45 3.00
N ALA A 106 24.03 -29.98 1.99
CA ALA A 106 25.42 -30.43 1.80
C ALA A 106 26.58 -29.42 1.89
N ASN A 107 26.41 -28.08 1.87
CA ASN A 107 27.60 -27.19 1.81
C ASN A 107 27.40 -25.75 2.31
N GLN A 108 28.09 -25.34 3.39
CA GLN A 108 27.97 -23.99 3.98
C GLN A 108 29.26 -23.16 3.87
N GLY A 109 29.11 -21.88 3.48
CA GLY A 109 30.09 -20.84 3.78
C GLY A 109 30.28 -19.76 2.70
N LYS A 110 30.90 -20.10 1.57
CA LYS A 110 31.31 -19.10 0.55
C LYS A 110 30.45 -19.14 -0.72
N ALA A 111 30.12 -20.34 -1.19
CA ALA A 111 29.11 -20.57 -2.23
C ALA A 111 27.74 -20.01 -1.81
N ALA A 112 27.41 -20.07 -0.51
CA ALA A 112 26.19 -19.50 0.06
C ALA A 112 26.05 -17.99 -0.13
N SER A 113 27.15 -17.23 -0.17
CA SER A 113 27.10 -15.77 -0.36
C SER A 113 26.83 -15.36 -1.81
N VAL A 114 27.42 -16.08 -2.78
CA VAL A 114 27.19 -15.86 -4.21
C VAL A 114 25.83 -16.41 -4.62
N ALA A 115 25.47 -17.60 -4.14
CA ALA A 115 24.13 -18.17 -4.32
C ALA A 115 23.06 -17.29 -3.67
N GLY A 116 23.32 -16.72 -2.50
CA GLY A 116 22.43 -15.77 -1.83
C GLY A 116 22.25 -14.48 -2.64
N ALA A 117 23.33 -13.90 -3.17
CA ALA A 117 23.24 -12.71 -4.02
C ALA A 117 22.54 -12.97 -5.36
N LEU A 118 22.75 -14.16 -5.96
CA LEU A 118 22.03 -14.58 -7.17
C LEU A 118 20.56 -14.86 -6.86
N SER A 119 20.25 -15.49 -5.73
CA SER A 119 18.87 -15.72 -5.29
C SER A 119 18.15 -14.39 -5.04
N ASP A 120 18.78 -13.44 -4.34
CA ASP A 120 18.20 -12.10 -4.13
C ASP A 120 17.93 -11.37 -5.45
N ARG A 121 18.80 -11.56 -6.46
CA ARG A 121 18.71 -10.88 -7.76
C ARG A 121 17.72 -11.51 -8.75
N TYR A 122 17.59 -12.84 -8.76
CA TYR A 122 16.80 -13.58 -9.77
C TYR A 122 15.56 -14.28 -9.20
N THR A 123 15.41 -14.30 -7.88
CA THR A 123 14.30 -14.96 -7.17
C THR A 123 13.85 -14.08 -5.99
N LEU A 124 12.92 -14.59 -5.17
CA LEU A 124 12.56 -13.97 -3.89
C LEU A 124 13.04 -14.85 -2.74
N PRO A 125 14.10 -14.47 -2.01
CA PRO A 125 14.58 -15.23 -0.87
C PRO A 125 13.57 -15.23 0.29
N GLN A 126 13.77 -16.12 1.26
CA GLN A 126 12.82 -16.34 2.37
C GLN A 126 12.47 -15.06 3.15
N ASN A 127 13.42 -14.14 3.34
CA ASN A 127 13.16 -12.85 3.99
C ASN A 127 12.24 -11.95 3.15
N ALA A 128 12.41 -11.93 1.82
CA ALA A 128 11.53 -11.19 0.92
C ALA A 128 10.12 -11.78 0.94
N LEU A 129 9.98 -13.10 0.83
CA LEU A 129 8.69 -13.78 0.92
C LEU A 129 8.00 -13.54 2.27
N SER A 130 8.73 -13.64 3.37
CA SER A 130 8.20 -13.34 4.71
C SER A 130 7.71 -11.90 4.81
N HIS A 131 8.46 -10.93 4.29
CA HIS A 131 8.04 -9.53 4.31
C HIS A 131 6.77 -9.30 3.47
N LEU A 132 6.73 -9.85 2.25
CA LEU A 132 5.57 -9.78 1.38
C LEU A 132 4.33 -10.44 2.00
N GLN A 133 4.51 -11.55 2.71
CA GLN A 133 3.44 -12.23 3.45
C GLN A 133 2.95 -11.40 4.64
N ASP A 134 3.84 -10.70 5.34
CA ASP A 134 3.48 -9.79 6.44
C ASP A 134 2.66 -8.59 5.95
N CYS A 135 2.78 -8.21 4.68
CA CYS A 135 1.97 -7.15 4.06
C CYS A 135 0.50 -7.54 3.88
N THR A 136 0.19 -8.81 3.63
CA THR A 136 -1.18 -9.28 3.36
C THR A 136 -2.21 -8.87 4.42
N PRO A 137 -1.99 -9.12 5.73
CA PRO A 137 -2.94 -8.68 6.76
C PRO A 137 -3.04 -7.16 6.87
N ILE A 138 -1.97 -6.41 6.60
CA ILE A 138 -1.96 -4.94 6.61
C ILE A 138 -2.87 -4.41 5.50
N PHE A 139 -2.70 -4.91 4.28
CA PHE A 139 -3.55 -4.50 3.15
C PHE A 139 -5.01 -4.92 3.33
N THR A 140 -5.24 -6.16 3.73
CA THR A 140 -6.60 -6.70 3.91
C THR A 140 -7.34 -5.96 5.02
N THR A 141 -6.73 -5.81 6.19
CA THR A 141 -7.34 -5.14 7.34
C THR A 141 -7.52 -3.65 7.07
N GLY A 142 -6.56 -3.00 6.40
CA GLY A 142 -6.69 -1.61 5.95
C GLY A 142 -7.88 -1.41 5.02
N ARG A 143 -8.11 -2.29 4.04
CA ARG A 143 -9.27 -2.17 3.14
C ARG A 143 -10.60 -2.36 3.89
N ILE A 144 -10.67 -3.35 4.79
CA ILE A 144 -11.86 -3.61 5.60
C ILE A 144 -12.16 -2.44 6.53
N SER A 145 -11.14 -1.89 7.21
CA SER A 145 -11.31 -0.80 8.18
C SER A 145 -11.84 0.46 7.51
N VAL A 146 -11.42 0.77 6.28
CA VAL A 146 -11.94 1.91 5.49
C VAL A 146 -13.44 1.78 5.27
N GLY A 147 -13.92 0.58 4.91
CA GLY A 147 -15.34 0.31 4.74
C GLY A 147 -16.12 0.41 6.06
N VAL A 148 -15.61 -0.19 7.14
CA VAL A 148 -16.25 -0.18 8.46
C VAL A 148 -16.34 1.24 9.03
N VAL A 149 -15.22 1.98 9.05
CA VAL A 149 -15.19 3.37 9.53
C VAL A 149 -16.00 4.29 8.62
N GLY A 150 -16.05 4.01 7.31
CA GLY A 150 -16.91 4.71 6.37
C GLY A 150 -18.40 4.53 6.69
N GLY A 151 -18.80 3.32 7.06
CA GLY A 151 -20.15 3.04 7.57
C GLY A 151 -20.49 3.86 8.81
N PHE A 152 -19.57 3.93 9.78
CA PHE A 152 -19.75 4.78 10.97
C PHE A 152 -19.81 6.27 10.64
N ALA A 153 -18.99 6.75 9.70
CA ALA A 153 -19.04 8.13 9.23
C ALA A 153 -20.41 8.46 8.62
N LEU A 154 -20.96 7.57 7.78
CA LEU A 154 -22.28 7.73 7.18
C LEU A 154 -23.39 7.77 8.23
N VAL A 155 -23.41 6.80 9.16
CA VAL A 155 -24.38 6.78 10.27
C VAL A 155 -24.27 8.04 11.11
N GLY A 156 -23.04 8.49 11.41
CA GLY A 156 -22.77 9.73 12.12
C GLY A 156 -23.30 10.98 11.41
N LEU A 157 -23.15 11.06 10.08
CA LEU A 157 -23.68 12.16 9.27
C LEU A 157 -25.21 12.18 9.27
N ILE A 158 -25.84 11.01 9.13
CA ILE A 158 -27.30 10.86 9.20
C ILE A 158 -27.82 11.29 10.58
N ALA A 159 -27.19 10.79 11.65
CA ALA A 159 -27.54 11.15 13.03
C ALA A 159 -27.38 12.66 13.28
N LEU A 160 -26.30 13.28 12.80
CA LEU A 160 -26.12 14.74 12.89
C LEU A 160 -27.20 15.50 12.12
N GLY A 161 -27.60 15.01 10.95
CA GLY A 161 -28.68 15.59 10.17
C GLY A 161 -30.00 15.64 10.94
N PHE A 162 -30.37 14.54 11.61
CA PHE A 162 -31.59 14.46 12.41
C PHE A 162 -31.50 15.18 13.76
N LEU A 163 -30.40 15.02 14.49
CA LEU A 163 -30.26 15.53 15.86
C LEU A 163 -29.84 17.00 15.93
N ALA A 164 -29.13 17.50 14.93
CA ALA A 164 -28.52 18.82 14.96
C ALA A 164 -28.70 19.64 13.67
N GLY A 165 -29.40 19.08 12.68
CA GLY A 165 -29.73 19.72 11.42
C GLY A 165 -28.63 19.63 10.36
N ARG A 166 -29.05 19.83 9.10
CA ARG A 166 -28.18 19.75 7.91
C ARG A 166 -26.92 20.61 8.01
N LYS A 167 -27.03 21.79 8.63
CA LYS A 167 -25.89 22.71 8.81
C LYS A 167 -24.74 22.10 9.56
N ARG A 168 -25.01 21.26 10.56
CA ARG A 168 -23.96 20.65 11.37
C ARG A 168 -23.35 19.42 10.71
N ALA A 169 -24.17 18.62 10.02
CA ALA A 169 -23.67 17.53 9.18
C ALA A 169 -22.73 18.06 8.08
N GLY A 170 -23.13 19.12 7.37
CA GLY A 170 -22.28 19.75 6.35
C GLY A 170 -20.96 20.31 6.91
N ARG A 171 -20.98 20.88 8.12
CA ARG A 171 -19.74 21.31 8.83
C ARG A 171 -18.85 20.13 9.21
N ALA A 172 -19.41 18.99 9.63
CA ALA A 172 -18.62 17.79 9.91
C ALA A 172 -17.91 17.29 8.64
N MET A 173 -18.59 17.35 7.50
CA MET A 173 -18.00 16.98 6.20
C MET A 173 -16.83 17.90 5.82
N GLN A 174 -17.01 19.21 5.97
CA GLN A 174 -15.94 20.19 5.75
C GLN A 174 -14.74 19.99 6.67
N LEU A 175 -15.00 19.71 7.96
CA LEU A 175 -13.94 19.45 8.93
C LEU A 175 -13.19 18.17 8.59
N GLY A 176 -13.89 17.07 8.29
CA GLY A 176 -13.26 15.82 7.87
C GLY A 176 -12.40 15.99 6.61
N ALA A 177 -12.93 16.69 5.60
CA ALA A 177 -12.19 17.01 4.38
C ALA A 177 -10.94 17.87 4.64
N ALA A 178 -11.04 18.88 5.50
CA ALA A 178 -9.90 19.72 5.86
C ALA A 178 -8.84 18.94 6.65
N LEU A 179 -9.24 18.08 7.59
CA LEU A 179 -8.34 17.25 8.38
C LEU A 179 -7.52 16.31 7.49
N VAL A 180 -8.17 15.55 6.60
CA VAL A 180 -7.45 14.63 5.71
C VAL A 180 -6.54 15.39 4.73
N ALA A 181 -6.99 16.52 4.19
CA ALA A 181 -6.16 17.32 3.30
C ALA A 181 -4.91 17.85 4.01
N ALA A 182 -5.06 18.38 5.23
CA ALA A 182 -3.93 18.83 6.03
C ALA A 182 -2.94 17.69 6.33
N THR A 183 -3.44 16.51 6.72
CA THR A 183 -2.59 15.34 6.98
C THR A 183 -1.83 14.89 5.74
N LEU A 184 -2.50 14.76 4.59
CA LEU A 184 -1.86 14.33 3.34
C LEU A 184 -0.83 15.33 2.84
N LEU A 185 -1.11 16.63 2.93
CA LEU A 185 -0.14 17.66 2.56
C LEU A 185 1.08 17.67 3.48
N ALA A 186 0.91 17.40 4.78
CA ALA A 186 2.02 17.26 5.71
C ALA A 186 2.87 16.02 5.40
N LEU A 187 2.25 14.88 5.13
CA LEU A 187 2.95 13.65 4.73
C LEU A 187 3.68 13.82 3.40
N ALA A 188 3.06 14.47 2.41
CA ALA A 188 3.69 14.77 1.14
C ALA A 188 4.90 15.70 1.31
N ALA A 189 4.80 16.73 2.14
CA ALA A 189 5.93 17.61 2.45
C ALA A 189 7.09 16.86 3.11
N TRP A 190 6.81 15.92 4.01
CA TRP A 190 7.83 15.06 4.60
C TRP A 190 8.45 14.16 3.52
N ALA A 191 7.66 13.45 2.73
CA ALA A 191 8.16 12.56 1.67
C ALA A 191 9.06 13.29 0.65
N ILE A 192 8.73 14.54 0.29
CA ILE A 192 9.53 15.36 -0.64
C ILE A 192 10.88 15.78 -0.03
N THR A 193 10.94 15.96 1.29
CA THR A 193 12.15 16.43 1.98
C THR A 193 13.04 15.32 2.48
N ASP A 194 12.45 14.18 2.86
CA ASP A 194 13.12 13.03 3.47
C ASP A 194 12.30 11.75 3.24
N PHE A 195 12.32 11.26 2.00
CA PHE A 195 11.63 10.02 1.62
C PHE A 195 12.13 8.83 2.44
N ASP A 196 13.46 8.69 2.58
CA ASP A 196 14.09 7.59 3.32
C ASP A 196 13.66 7.57 4.79
N GLY A 197 13.58 8.73 5.44
CA GLY A 197 13.10 8.85 6.81
C GLY A 197 11.63 8.47 6.97
N LEU A 198 10.76 8.92 6.07
CA LEU A 198 9.34 8.54 6.09
C LEU A 198 9.16 7.04 5.81
N PHE A 199 9.85 6.52 4.79
CA PHE A 199 9.85 5.10 4.42
C PHE A 199 10.31 4.24 5.59
N THR A 200 11.44 4.60 6.22
CA THR A 200 12.00 3.89 7.36
C THR A 200 11.07 3.93 8.57
N TRP A 201 10.51 5.11 8.90
CA TRP A 201 9.60 5.25 10.04
C TRP A 201 8.36 4.37 9.89
N MET A 202 7.75 4.35 8.70
CA MET A 202 6.61 3.50 8.40
C MET A 202 6.98 2.02 8.52
N HIS A 203 8.09 1.60 7.92
CA HIS A 203 8.50 0.19 7.95
C HIS A 203 8.88 -0.29 9.35
N GLN A 204 9.52 0.54 10.18
CA GLN A 204 9.82 0.20 11.57
C GLN A 204 8.53 0.05 12.41
N MET A 205 7.51 0.86 12.13
CA MET A 205 6.21 0.75 12.80
C MET A 205 5.45 -0.52 12.41
N LEU A 206 5.46 -0.88 11.13
CA LEU A 206 4.69 -2.02 10.60
C LEU A 206 5.43 -3.36 10.71
N PHE A 207 6.77 -3.33 10.64
CA PHE A 207 7.63 -4.51 10.55
C PHE A 207 8.76 -4.44 11.60
N SER A 208 8.38 -4.41 12.87
CA SER A 208 9.30 -4.34 14.02
C SER A 208 10.35 -5.48 14.06
N GLN A 209 10.10 -6.60 13.37
CA GLN A 209 10.99 -7.74 13.19
C GLN A 209 12.15 -7.49 12.20
N GLY A 210 12.08 -6.43 11.39
CA GLY A 210 13.21 -5.98 10.57
C GLY A 210 13.47 -6.75 9.26
N ASN A 211 12.46 -7.39 8.66
CA ASN A 211 12.59 -8.18 7.43
C ASN A 211 12.39 -7.40 6.11
N TRP A 212 12.43 -6.06 6.13
CA TRP A 212 12.00 -5.19 5.03
C TRP A 212 13.14 -4.49 4.26
N THR A 213 14.40 -4.78 4.56
CA THR A 213 15.56 -4.18 3.87
C THR A 213 16.14 -5.15 2.83
N PHE A 214 16.37 -4.63 1.62
CA PHE A 214 16.82 -5.42 0.47
C PHE A 214 17.89 -4.68 -0.30
N SER A 215 18.69 -5.43 -1.08
CA SER A 215 19.69 -4.81 -1.95
C SER A 215 19.00 -4.08 -3.12
N ALA A 216 19.61 -3.01 -3.63
CA ALA A 216 19.10 -2.29 -4.80
C ALA A 216 19.03 -3.18 -6.06
N SER A 217 19.84 -4.25 -6.11
CA SER A 217 19.83 -5.25 -7.18
C SER A 217 18.89 -6.42 -6.92
N SER A 218 18.18 -6.46 -5.79
CA SER A 218 17.23 -7.53 -5.51
C SER A 218 16.09 -7.51 -6.53
N LEU A 219 15.52 -8.67 -6.84
CA LEU A 219 14.35 -8.77 -7.71
C LEU A 219 13.21 -7.92 -7.14
N LEU A 220 13.01 -7.93 -5.82
CA LEU A 220 11.96 -7.17 -5.16
C LEU A 220 12.09 -5.65 -5.42
N ILE A 221 13.29 -5.09 -5.29
CA ILE A 221 13.52 -3.65 -5.55
C ILE A 221 13.44 -3.33 -7.05
N GLN A 222 13.85 -4.24 -7.93
CA GLN A 222 13.67 -4.07 -9.38
C GLN A 222 12.20 -4.10 -9.81
N LEU A 223 11.35 -4.86 -9.11
CA LEU A 223 9.90 -4.88 -9.34
C LEU A 223 9.27 -3.56 -8.90
N PHE A 224 9.61 -3.11 -7.69
CA PHE A 224 9.01 -1.94 -7.03
C PHE A 224 10.09 -0.97 -6.52
N PRO A 225 10.78 -0.23 -7.42
CA PRO A 225 11.80 0.72 -7.03
C PRO A 225 11.18 1.96 -6.36
N GLU A 226 12.03 2.84 -5.84
CA GLU A 226 11.61 4.10 -5.22
C GLU A 226 10.64 4.91 -6.09
N ALA A 227 10.92 5.01 -7.39
CA ALA A 227 10.06 5.73 -8.34
C ALA A 227 8.63 5.15 -8.43
N PHE A 228 8.49 3.82 -8.35
CA PHE A 228 7.18 3.16 -8.26
C PHE A 228 6.44 3.57 -6.98
N TRP A 229 7.12 3.56 -5.84
CA TRP A 229 6.51 3.92 -4.55
C TRP A 229 6.16 5.41 -4.47
N ALA A 230 6.99 6.28 -5.03
CA ALA A 230 6.69 7.71 -5.15
C ALA A 230 5.44 7.95 -6.01
N ALA A 231 5.30 7.23 -7.13
CA ALA A 231 4.11 7.31 -7.98
C ALA A 231 2.86 6.73 -7.30
N MET A 232 2.97 5.63 -6.55
CA MET A 232 1.88 5.09 -5.72
C MET A 232 1.46 6.09 -4.64
N ALA A 233 2.41 6.73 -3.95
CA ALA A 233 2.12 7.76 -2.97
C ALA A 233 1.42 8.97 -3.60
N ALA A 234 1.82 9.37 -4.82
CA ALA A 234 1.15 10.44 -5.56
C ALA A 234 -0.30 10.06 -5.94
N LEU A 235 -0.52 8.85 -6.46
CA LEU A 235 -1.85 8.33 -6.77
C LEU A 235 -2.74 8.34 -5.52
N TRP A 236 -2.21 7.84 -4.40
CA TRP A 236 -2.90 7.85 -3.12
C TRP A 236 -3.35 9.24 -2.70
N VAL A 237 -2.42 10.20 -2.67
CA VAL A 237 -2.69 11.60 -2.30
C VAL A 237 -3.72 12.22 -3.22
N ILE A 238 -3.57 12.08 -4.54
CA ILE A 238 -4.48 12.67 -5.52
C ILE A 238 -5.90 12.13 -5.35
N CYS A 239 -6.07 10.80 -5.29
CA CYS A 239 -7.37 10.17 -5.12
C CYS A 239 -8.04 10.63 -3.82
N SER A 240 -7.32 10.62 -2.70
CA SER A 240 -7.86 11.05 -1.41
C SER A 240 -8.21 12.54 -1.38
N LEU A 241 -7.40 13.42 -1.99
CA LEU A 241 -7.69 14.84 -2.07
C LEU A 241 -8.91 15.14 -2.97
N ILE A 242 -9.09 14.41 -4.08
CA ILE A 242 -10.29 14.50 -4.91
C ILE A 242 -11.52 14.12 -4.09
N CYS A 243 -11.49 12.97 -3.39
CA CYS A 243 -12.59 12.55 -2.53
C CYS A 243 -12.87 13.58 -1.43
N ALA A 244 -11.82 14.13 -0.81
CA ALA A 244 -11.96 15.15 0.23
C ALA A 244 -12.56 16.46 -0.32
N ALA A 245 -12.12 16.91 -1.49
CA ALA A 245 -12.67 18.10 -2.15
C ALA A 245 -14.16 17.92 -2.46
N LEU A 246 -14.56 16.80 -3.06
CA LEU A 246 -15.96 16.49 -3.34
C LEU A 246 -16.79 16.43 -2.06
N CYS A 247 -16.28 15.76 -1.02
CA CYS A 247 -16.95 15.68 0.27
C CYS A 247 -17.12 17.05 0.93
N GLY A 248 -16.08 17.88 0.94
CA GLY A 248 -16.10 19.22 1.49
C GLY A 248 -17.05 20.17 0.72
N LEU A 249 -17.09 20.07 -0.62
CA LEU A 249 -18.02 20.81 -1.47
C LEU A 249 -19.47 20.41 -1.22
N LEU A 250 -19.75 19.11 -1.15
CA LEU A 250 -21.08 18.60 -0.79
C LEU A 250 -21.47 19.07 0.62
N GLY A 251 -20.53 19.05 1.57
CA GLY A 251 -20.71 19.60 2.91
C GLY A 251 -21.08 21.08 2.91
N LYS A 252 -20.44 21.90 2.05
CA LYS A 252 -20.82 23.31 1.83
C LYS A 252 -22.26 23.42 1.35
N VAL A 253 -22.65 22.67 0.32
CA VAL A 253 -24.03 22.71 -0.23
C VAL A 253 -25.06 22.32 0.83
N ILE A 254 -24.80 21.27 1.61
CA ILE A 254 -25.70 20.80 2.68
C ILE A 254 -25.78 21.82 3.84
N ALA A 255 -24.71 22.58 4.07
CA ALA A 255 -24.66 23.54 5.17
C ALA A 255 -25.36 24.88 4.88
N HIS A 256 -25.53 25.23 3.61
CA HIS A 256 -26.38 26.33 3.17
C HIS A 256 -27.86 25.92 3.28
#